data_AF-A0A0S9DWT7-F1
#
_entry.id   AF-A0A0S9DWT7-F1
#
_cell.length_a   1.000
_cell.length_b   1.000
_cell.length_c   1.000
_cell.angle_alpha   90.00
_cell.angle_beta   90.00
_cell.angle_gamma   90.00
#
_symmetry.space_group_name_H-M   'P 1'
#
loop_
_entity.id
_entity.type
_entity.pdbx_description
1 polymer ?
#
loop_
_entity_poly.entity_id
_entity_poly.type
_entity_poly.pdbx_seq_one_letter_code
_entity_poly.pdbx_strand_id
1 'polypeptide(L)'
;MVKRYVDAIPLGSSCVPRFLVNDLARYWRQLAVDYQAKSESGAPSSLRRLKLIGPRKFTYASSVLPLLTLDLRGLDKDQLVDTIVDTFLLPPSLRFLREVEYLVSTGASVDTAGQALRAVRAVDAFNGLLSDGEWRLLIGKEQSREEAEKLKEFAEARELARELQAALDEIFFSPKLEALTRKYLVF
;
A
#
# COMPACT_ATOMS: atom_id res chain seq x y z
N MET A 1 5.46 13.33 18.00
CA MET A 1 4.40 12.31 17.83
C MET A 1 4.99 10.93 17.53
N VAL A 2 5.88 10.76 16.52
CA VAL A 2 6.53 9.48 16.17
C VAL A 2 7.31 8.85 17.31
N LYS A 3 8.05 9.66 18.09
CA LYS A 3 8.84 9.20 19.25
C LYS A 3 8.05 8.30 20.21
N ARG A 4 6.76 8.56 20.44
CA ARG A 4 5.89 7.72 21.29
C ARG A 4 5.82 6.26 20.79
N TYR A 5 5.78 6.06 19.48
CA TYR A 5 5.71 4.73 18.88
C TYR A 5 7.03 3.98 18.99
N VAL A 6 8.17 4.68 18.85
CA VAL A 6 9.51 4.11 18.99
C VAL A 6 9.86 3.82 20.44
N ASP A 7 9.49 4.71 21.36
CA ASP A 7 9.69 4.52 22.80
C ASP A 7 8.98 3.26 23.31
N ALA A 8 7.83 2.91 22.71
CA ALA A 8 7.05 1.71 23.01
C ALA A 8 7.65 0.39 22.48
N ILE A 9 8.75 0.42 21.71
CA ILE A 9 9.46 -0.78 21.26
C ILE A 9 10.26 -1.36 22.46
N PRO A 10 10.01 -2.63 22.85
CA PRO A 10 10.79 -3.29 23.90
C PRO A 10 12.27 -3.45 23.49
N LEU A 11 13.17 -3.31 24.47
CA LEU A 11 14.60 -3.56 24.25
C LEU A 11 14.87 -5.00 23.83
N GLY A 12 15.83 -5.20 22.91
CA GLY A 12 16.18 -6.53 22.38
C GLY A 12 15.12 -7.18 21.51
N SER A 13 14.12 -6.42 21.07
CA SER A 13 13.07 -6.89 20.17
C SER A 13 13.21 -6.30 18.76
N SER A 14 12.36 -6.75 17.85
CA SER A 14 12.25 -6.23 16.49
C SER A 14 12.06 -4.71 16.46
N CYS A 15 12.74 -4.01 15.55
CA CYS A 15 12.67 -2.55 15.39
C CYS A 15 11.37 -2.06 14.72
N VAL A 16 10.44 -2.97 14.40
CA VAL A 16 9.15 -2.62 13.81
C VAL A 16 8.23 -1.96 14.86
N PRO A 17 7.81 -0.70 14.66
CA PRO A 17 6.94 0.01 15.61
C PRO A 17 5.49 -0.51 15.51
N ARG A 18 5.18 -1.59 16.24
CA ARG A 18 3.89 -2.32 16.17
C ARG A 18 2.66 -1.43 16.29
N PHE A 19 2.68 -0.49 17.24
CA PHE A 19 1.55 0.42 17.43
C PHE A 19 1.33 1.32 16.21
N LEU A 20 2.40 1.75 15.53
CA LEU A 20 2.28 2.56 14.32
C LEU A 20 1.76 1.71 13.14
N VAL A 21 2.28 0.49 12.97
CA VAL A 21 1.76 -0.45 11.96
C VAL A 21 0.27 -0.71 12.18
N ASN A 22 -0.15 -0.92 13.42
CA ASN A 22 -1.56 -1.13 13.77
C ASN A 22 -2.42 0.10 13.49
N ASP A 23 -1.94 1.31 13.79
CA ASP A 23 -2.67 2.55 13.50
C ASP A 23 -2.83 2.76 11.99
N LEU A 24 -1.81 2.46 11.19
CA LEU A 24 -1.90 2.46 9.73
C LEU A 24 -2.91 1.42 9.22
N ALA A 25 -2.90 0.21 9.78
CA ALA A 25 -3.86 -0.84 9.42
C ALA A 25 -5.30 -0.46 9.84
N ARG A 26 -5.48 0.21 10.99
CA ARG A 26 -6.79 0.74 11.40
C ARG A 26 -7.28 1.83 10.47
N TYR A 27 -6.41 2.78 10.12
CA TYR A 27 -6.74 3.82 9.14
C TYR A 27 -7.15 3.20 7.79
N TRP A 28 -6.41 2.20 7.31
CA TRP A 28 -6.76 1.46 6.10
C TRP A 28 -8.15 0.82 6.17
N ARG A 29 -8.46 0.11 7.27
CA ARG A 29 -9.77 -0.50 7.49
C ARG A 29 -10.89 0.53 7.53
N GLN A 30 -10.65 1.70 8.14
CA GLN A 30 -11.62 2.78 8.14
C GLN A 30 -11.95 3.25 6.72
N LEU A 31 -10.96 3.39 5.83
CA LEU A 31 -11.21 3.73 4.42
C LEU A 31 -12.07 2.69 3.70
N ALA A 32 -11.94 1.41 4.06
CA ALA A 32 -12.74 0.32 3.50
C ALA A 32 -14.19 0.33 4.07
N VAL A 33 -14.35 0.60 5.37
CA VAL A 33 -15.67 0.76 6.00
C VAL A 33 -16.41 1.97 5.42
N ASP A 34 -15.73 3.11 5.29
CA ASP A 34 -16.29 4.32 4.67
C ASP A 34 -16.71 4.08 3.22
N TYR A 35 -16.01 3.19 2.52
CA TYR A 35 -16.41 2.75 1.17
C TYR A 35 -17.73 1.97 1.22
N GLN A 36 -17.86 1.00 2.13
CA GLN A 36 -19.07 0.17 2.24
C GLN A 36 -20.29 1.02 2.58
N ALA A 37 -20.18 1.89 3.60
CA ALA A 37 -21.27 2.76 4.02
C ALA A 37 -21.76 3.69 2.88
N LYS A 38 -20.86 4.15 2.01
CA LYS A 38 -21.20 4.98 0.84
C LYS A 38 -21.76 4.20 -0.35
N SER A 39 -21.59 2.88 -0.36
CA SER A 39 -22.14 2.01 -1.41
C SER A 39 -23.60 1.65 -1.12
N GLU A 40 -23.98 1.59 0.16
CA GLU A 40 -25.36 1.34 0.60
C GLU A 40 -26.32 2.52 0.33
N SER A 41 -25.79 3.72 0.07
CA SER A 41 -26.60 4.91 -0.22
C SER A 41 -27.11 5.00 -1.66
N GLY A 42 -27.04 3.92 -2.46
CA GLY A 42 -27.49 3.89 -3.86
C GLY A 42 -26.63 4.71 -4.83
N ALA A 43 -25.45 5.18 -4.40
CA ALA A 43 -24.55 5.97 -5.23
C ALA A 43 -23.55 5.08 -6.00
N PRO A 44 -23.12 5.49 -7.21
CA PRO A 44 -22.09 4.78 -7.99
C PRO A 44 -20.87 4.40 -7.13
N SER A 45 -20.62 3.10 -6.99
CA SER A 45 -19.63 2.53 -6.06
C SER A 45 -18.34 2.10 -6.76
N SER A 46 -18.36 1.95 -8.09
CA SER A 46 -17.27 1.37 -8.88
C SER A 46 -16.00 2.20 -8.80
N LEU A 47 -16.10 3.51 -9.03
CA LEU A 47 -14.96 4.41 -8.93
C LEU A 47 -14.35 4.40 -7.52
N ARG A 48 -15.18 4.25 -6.48
CA ARG A 48 -14.71 4.20 -5.09
C ARG A 48 -14.01 2.87 -4.81
N ARG A 49 -14.56 1.76 -5.28
CA ARG A 49 -13.96 0.42 -5.19
C ARG A 49 -12.60 0.41 -5.88
N LEU A 50 -12.54 0.92 -7.10
CA LEU A 50 -11.33 1.09 -7.89
C LEU A 50 -10.27 1.90 -7.13
N LYS A 51 -10.61 3.07 -6.59
CA LYS A 51 -9.70 3.86 -5.76
C LYS A 51 -9.19 3.09 -4.53
N LEU A 52 -10.05 2.29 -3.89
CA LEU A 52 -9.68 1.46 -2.74
C LEU A 52 -8.68 0.38 -3.14
N ILE A 53 -8.94 -0.41 -4.18
CA ILE A 53 -8.10 -1.56 -4.54
C ILE A 53 -6.83 -1.19 -5.33
N GLY A 54 -6.76 0.02 -5.90
CA GLY A 54 -5.60 0.55 -6.61
C GLY A 54 -4.77 1.54 -5.78
N PRO A 55 -4.87 2.86 -6.00
CA PRO A 55 -3.94 3.86 -5.45
C PRO A 55 -3.97 3.94 -3.91
N ARG A 56 -5.13 3.72 -3.28
CA ARG A 56 -5.20 3.69 -1.81
C ARG A 56 -4.45 2.47 -1.27
N LYS A 57 -4.56 1.30 -1.89
CA LYS A 57 -3.82 0.08 -1.49
C LYS A 57 -2.32 0.31 -1.60
N PHE A 58 -1.87 0.92 -2.68
CA PHE A 58 -0.46 1.30 -2.83
C PHE A 58 -0.01 2.30 -1.77
N THR A 59 -0.85 3.27 -1.41
CA THR A 59 -0.56 4.22 -0.30
C THR A 59 -0.39 3.49 1.03
N TYR A 60 -1.21 2.48 1.31
CA TYR A 60 -1.06 1.63 2.48
C TYR A 60 0.24 0.82 2.44
N ALA A 61 0.49 0.12 1.33
CA ALA A 61 1.70 -0.68 1.14
C ALA A 61 2.98 0.17 1.29
N SER A 62 3.04 1.33 0.64
CA SER A 62 4.16 2.28 0.75
C SER A 62 4.33 2.87 2.15
N SER A 63 3.30 2.88 2.99
CA SER A 63 3.40 3.33 4.38
C SER A 63 3.87 2.21 5.32
N VAL A 64 3.54 0.96 5.02
CA VAL A 64 3.92 -0.19 5.86
C VAL A 64 5.30 -0.72 5.52
N LEU A 65 5.66 -0.79 4.23
CA LEU A 65 6.94 -1.33 3.78
C LEU A 65 8.15 -0.72 4.52
N PRO A 66 8.28 0.61 4.65
CA PRO A 66 9.41 1.19 5.38
C PRO A 66 9.50 0.73 6.81
N LEU A 67 8.35 0.60 7.50
CA LEU A 67 8.31 0.19 8.90
C LEU A 67 8.78 -1.25 9.10
N LEU A 68 8.55 -2.13 8.13
CA LEU A 68 9.10 -3.50 8.16
C LEU A 68 10.61 -3.48 7.93
N THR A 69 11.11 -2.69 6.97
CA THR A 69 12.54 -2.64 6.66
C THR A 69 13.40 -2.06 7.79
N LEU A 70 12.82 -1.31 8.75
CA LEU A 70 13.54 -0.84 9.95
C LEU A 70 14.23 -1.98 10.69
N ASP A 71 13.62 -3.17 10.71
CA ASP A 71 14.18 -4.36 11.36
C ASP A 71 15.50 -4.84 10.72
N LEU A 72 15.73 -4.47 9.47
CA LEU A 72 16.90 -4.87 8.70
C LEU A 72 18.06 -3.86 8.81
N ARG A 73 17.80 -2.65 9.36
CA ARG A 73 18.73 -1.52 9.34
C ARG A 73 19.66 -1.43 10.56
N GLY A 74 19.38 -2.16 11.64
CA GLY A 74 20.22 -2.17 12.84
C GLY A 74 20.34 -0.80 13.53
N LEU A 75 19.26 -0.02 13.53
CA LEU A 75 19.22 1.36 14.03
C LEU A 75 18.96 1.42 15.55
N ASP A 76 19.52 2.43 16.21
CA ASP A 76 19.11 2.80 17.56
C ASP A 76 17.78 3.58 17.57
N LYS A 77 17.26 3.90 18.77
CA LYS A 77 15.95 4.55 18.91
C LYS A 77 15.89 5.96 18.30
N ASP A 78 16.95 6.75 18.41
CA ASP A 78 16.94 8.11 17.87
C ASP A 78 17.02 8.06 16.34
N GLN A 79 17.89 7.19 15.81
CA GLN A 79 17.98 6.90 14.38
C GLN A 79 16.67 6.35 13.79
N LEU A 80 15.93 5.52 14.54
CA LEU A 80 14.60 5.05 14.13
C LEU A 80 13.61 6.19 14.00
N VAL A 81 13.59 7.14 14.95
CA VAL A 81 12.70 8.31 14.89
C VAL A 81 13.01 9.15 13.65
N ASP A 82 14.28 9.49 13.44
CA ASP A 82 14.72 10.31 12.31
C ASP A 82 14.43 9.60 10.98
N THR A 83 14.76 8.31 10.88
CA THR A 83 14.48 7.51 9.69
C THR A 83 12.98 7.49 9.37
N ILE A 84 12.11 7.28 10.37
CA ILE A 84 10.65 7.30 10.14
C ILE A 84 10.19 8.69 9.67
N VAL A 85 10.66 9.77 10.30
CA VAL A 85 10.26 11.13 9.90
C VAL A 85 10.68 11.40 8.45
N ASP A 86 11.94 11.17 8.11
CA ASP A 86 12.48 11.41 6.76
C ASP A 86 11.78 10.55 5.70
N THR A 87 11.43 9.32 6.05
CA THR A 87 10.65 8.42 5.21
C THR A 87 9.27 8.96 4.88
N PHE A 88 8.57 9.48 5.87
CA PHE A 88 7.19 9.90 5.71
C PHE A 88 7.04 11.30 5.11
N LEU A 89 8.14 12.06 4.99
CA LEU A 89 8.20 13.27 4.18
C LEU A 89 8.15 12.99 2.66
N LEU A 90 8.56 11.79 2.22
CA LEU A 90 8.47 11.41 0.82
C LEU A 90 7.03 11.10 0.39
N PRO A 91 6.64 11.40 -0.87
CA PRO A 91 5.39 10.93 -1.42
C PRO A 91 5.38 9.39 -1.52
N PRO A 92 4.18 8.75 -1.52
CA PRO A 92 4.04 7.28 -1.49
C PRO A 92 4.92 6.51 -2.49
N SER A 93 5.01 6.98 -3.74
CA SER A 93 5.80 6.32 -4.79
C SER A 93 7.30 6.34 -4.51
N LEU A 94 7.85 7.52 -4.18
CA LEU A 94 9.27 7.66 -3.84
C LEU A 94 9.62 6.93 -2.56
N ARG A 95 8.74 6.99 -1.56
CA ARG A 95 8.87 6.22 -0.33
C ARG A 95 8.99 4.73 -0.62
N PHE A 96 8.07 4.18 -1.40
CA PHE A 96 8.06 2.78 -1.77
C PHE A 96 9.33 2.36 -2.53
N LEU A 97 9.71 3.12 -3.55
CA LEU A 97 10.88 2.82 -4.38
C LEU A 97 12.18 2.85 -3.56
N ARG A 98 12.33 3.83 -2.67
CA ARG A 98 13.51 3.93 -1.81
C ARG A 98 13.65 2.72 -0.87
N GLU A 99 12.53 2.20 -0.36
CA GLU A 99 12.58 0.99 0.48
C GLU A 99 12.88 -0.27 -0.33
N VAL A 100 12.39 -0.36 -1.56
CA VAL A 100 12.75 -1.45 -2.48
C VAL A 100 14.23 -1.39 -2.83
N GLU A 101 14.76 -0.21 -3.14
CA GLU A 101 16.18 0.00 -3.39
C GLU A 101 17.03 -0.48 -2.20
N TYR A 102 16.61 -0.13 -0.98
CA TYR A 102 17.23 -0.62 0.23
C TYR A 102 17.17 -2.15 0.33
N LEU A 103 16.01 -2.78 0.09
CA LEU A 103 15.88 -4.25 0.10
C LEU A 103 16.84 -4.91 -0.89
N VAL A 104 16.92 -4.42 -2.12
CA VAL A 104 17.84 -4.90 -3.15
C VAL A 104 19.29 -4.76 -2.69
N SER A 105 19.66 -3.61 -2.09
CA SER A 105 21.02 -3.39 -1.56
C SER A 105 21.40 -4.36 -0.43
N THR A 106 20.41 -4.89 0.31
CA THR A 106 20.62 -5.90 1.36
C THR A 106 20.56 -7.35 0.86
N GLY A 107 20.55 -7.54 -0.48
CA GLY A 107 20.56 -8.84 -1.14
C GLY A 107 19.17 -9.43 -1.41
N ALA A 108 18.11 -8.61 -1.48
CA ALA A 108 16.87 -9.06 -2.13
C ALA A 108 17.11 -9.30 -3.64
N SER A 109 16.34 -10.20 -4.23
CA SER A 109 16.53 -10.60 -5.63
C SER A 109 16.30 -9.45 -6.61
N VAL A 110 16.91 -9.54 -7.80
CA VAL A 110 16.63 -8.63 -8.93
C VAL A 110 15.14 -8.60 -9.27
N ASP A 111 14.43 -9.71 -9.04
CA ASP A 111 12.98 -9.77 -9.23
C ASP A 111 12.23 -8.75 -8.35
N THR A 112 12.70 -8.47 -7.13
CA THR A 112 12.07 -7.48 -6.22
C THR A 112 12.01 -6.08 -6.86
N ALA A 113 13.07 -5.67 -7.56
CA ALA A 113 13.09 -4.41 -8.30
C ALA A 113 12.10 -4.43 -9.49
N GLY A 114 12.05 -5.56 -10.21
CA GLY A 114 11.10 -5.79 -11.29
C GLY A 114 9.65 -5.69 -10.83
N GLN A 115 9.30 -6.34 -9.70
CA GLN A 115 7.97 -6.26 -9.10
C GLN A 115 7.64 -4.84 -8.65
N ALA A 116 8.60 -4.11 -8.08
CA ALA A 116 8.36 -2.73 -7.66
C ALA A 116 8.04 -1.82 -8.85
N LEU A 117 8.75 -2.00 -9.97
CA LEU A 117 8.45 -1.29 -11.21
C LEU A 117 7.05 -1.65 -11.74
N ARG A 118 6.64 -2.92 -11.67
CA ARG A 118 5.27 -3.35 -12.03
C ARG A 118 4.22 -2.68 -11.15
N ALA A 119 4.43 -2.66 -9.82
CA ALA A 119 3.51 -2.01 -8.88
C ALA A 119 3.35 -0.51 -9.16
N VAL A 120 4.47 0.21 -9.38
CA VAL A 120 4.44 1.64 -9.68
C VAL A 120 3.78 1.92 -11.03
N ARG A 121 4.08 1.13 -12.08
CA ARG A 121 3.43 1.26 -13.39
C ARG A 121 1.93 1.02 -13.33
N ALA A 122 1.48 0.00 -12.59
CA ALA A 122 0.07 -0.28 -12.41
C ALA A 122 -0.66 0.89 -11.75
N VAL A 123 -0.05 1.51 -10.73
CA VAL A 123 -0.62 2.68 -10.03
C VAL A 123 -0.59 3.94 -10.90
N ASP A 124 0.47 4.15 -11.67
CA ASP A 124 0.58 5.27 -12.61
C ASP A 124 -0.48 5.19 -13.71
N ALA A 125 -0.63 4.03 -14.35
CA ALA A 125 -1.70 3.76 -15.33
C ALA A 125 -3.08 4.00 -14.71
N PHE A 126 -3.28 3.54 -13.47
CA PHE A 126 -4.53 3.77 -12.74
C PHE A 126 -4.80 5.25 -12.48
N ASN A 127 -3.78 6.02 -12.09
CA ASN A 127 -3.90 7.46 -11.89
C ASN A 127 -4.20 8.19 -13.20
N GLY A 128 -3.67 7.70 -14.33
CA GLY A 128 -4.05 8.14 -15.68
C GLY A 128 -5.55 7.98 -15.92
N LEU A 129 -6.10 6.79 -15.71
CA LEU A 129 -7.56 6.55 -15.82
C LEU A 129 -8.37 7.43 -14.87
N LEU A 130 -7.91 7.62 -13.63
CA LEU A 130 -8.58 8.48 -12.66
C LEU A 130 -8.51 9.97 -12.99
N SER A 131 -7.65 10.38 -13.93
CA SER A 131 -7.53 11.75 -14.41
C SER A 131 -8.33 11.98 -15.69
N ASP A 132 -8.76 10.91 -16.35
CA ASP A 132 -9.64 10.95 -17.53
C ASP A 132 -11.10 11.21 -17.11
N GLY A 133 -11.64 12.36 -17.53
CA GLY A 133 -13.01 12.77 -17.23
C GLY A 133 -14.06 11.89 -17.90
N GLU A 134 -13.83 11.45 -19.14
CA GLU A 134 -14.77 10.62 -19.89
C GLU A 134 -14.86 9.23 -19.28
N TRP A 135 -13.72 8.61 -18.99
CA TRP A 135 -13.64 7.31 -18.33
C TRP A 135 -14.34 7.33 -16.96
N ARG A 136 -14.17 8.41 -16.19
CA ARG A 136 -14.85 8.57 -14.89
C ARG A 136 -16.36 8.72 -15.02
N LEU A 137 -16.84 9.38 -16.07
CA LEU A 137 -18.27 9.49 -16.34
C LEU A 137 -18.85 8.14 -16.76
N LEU A 138 -18.12 7.34 -17.53
CA LEU A 138 -18.55 6.00 -17.93
C LEU A 138 -18.70 5.07 -16.72
N ILE A 139 -17.71 5.03 -15.82
CA ILE A 139 -17.76 4.23 -14.57
C ILE A 139 -18.48 4.97 -13.43
N GLY A 140 -19.15 6.09 -13.72
CA GLY A 140 -20.01 6.78 -12.76
C GLY A 140 -21.48 6.57 -13.06
N LYS A 141 -21.83 5.85 -14.13
CA LYS A 141 -23.20 5.65 -14.61
C LYS A 141 -23.86 4.39 -14.08
N GLU A 142 -23.11 3.49 -13.45
CA GLU A 142 -23.67 2.25 -12.92
C GLU A 142 -24.69 2.54 -11.81
N GLN A 143 -25.75 1.75 -11.81
CA GLN A 143 -26.80 1.78 -10.80
C GLN A 143 -26.66 0.61 -9.82
N SER A 144 -25.92 -0.43 -10.21
CA SER A 144 -25.66 -1.61 -9.38
C SER A 144 -24.23 -2.13 -9.56
N ARG A 145 -23.83 -3.03 -8.64
CA ARG A 145 -22.54 -3.70 -8.71
C ARG A 145 -22.48 -4.67 -9.90
N GLU A 146 -23.59 -5.33 -10.21
CA GLU A 146 -23.70 -6.27 -11.33
C GLU A 146 -23.53 -5.57 -12.68
N GLU A 147 -24.02 -4.32 -12.80
CA GLU A 147 -23.78 -3.47 -13.96
C GLU A 147 -22.31 -3.09 -14.07
N ALA A 148 -21.70 -2.67 -12.96
CA ALA A 148 -20.28 -2.33 -12.91
C ALA A 148 -19.38 -3.48 -13.42
N GLU A 149 -19.67 -4.72 -13.01
CA GLU A 149 -18.86 -5.87 -13.39
C GLU A 149 -18.98 -6.24 -14.89
N LYS A 150 -19.96 -5.67 -15.61
CA LYS A 150 -20.11 -5.81 -17.07
C LYS A 150 -19.42 -4.70 -17.85
N LEU A 151 -19.01 -3.60 -17.20
CA LEU A 151 -18.32 -2.49 -17.86
C LEU A 151 -16.89 -2.90 -18.22
N LYS A 152 -16.51 -2.71 -19.48
CA LYS A 152 -15.16 -3.01 -19.97
C LYS A 152 -14.12 -2.16 -19.24
N GLU A 153 -14.42 -0.89 -19.04
CA GLU A 153 -13.57 0.10 -18.37
C GLU A 153 -13.32 -0.28 -16.91
N PHE A 154 -14.32 -0.86 -16.24
CA PHE A 154 -14.17 -1.38 -14.89
C PHE A 154 -13.27 -2.61 -14.86
N ALA A 155 -13.46 -3.54 -15.82
CA ALA A 155 -12.63 -4.73 -15.94
C ALA A 155 -11.15 -4.37 -16.19
N GLU A 156 -10.88 -3.44 -17.11
CA GLU A 156 -9.54 -2.95 -17.42
C GLU A 156 -8.83 -2.37 -16.18
N ALA A 157 -9.48 -1.49 -15.44
CA ALA A 157 -8.88 -0.94 -14.21
C ALA A 157 -8.77 -1.99 -13.08
N ARG A 158 -9.66 -2.99 -13.05
CA ARG A 158 -9.57 -4.10 -12.11
C ARG A 158 -8.35 -4.97 -12.40
N GLU A 159 -7.97 -5.15 -13.67
CA GLU A 159 -6.73 -5.84 -14.02
C GLU A 159 -5.50 -5.09 -13.51
N LEU A 160 -5.44 -3.76 -13.67
CA LEU A 160 -4.35 -2.96 -13.07
C LEU A 160 -4.26 -3.15 -11.55
N ALA A 161 -5.41 -3.23 -10.86
CA ALA A 161 -5.42 -3.50 -9.42
C ALA A 161 -4.99 -4.92 -9.05
N ARG A 162 -5.19 -5.91 -9.94
CA ARG A 162 -4.70 -7.28 -9.79
C ARG A 162 -3.19 -7.36 -10.01
N GLU A 163 -2.67 -6.66 -11.03
CA GLU A 163 -1.23 -6.55 -11.25
C GLU A 163 -0.52 -5.90 -10.08
N LEU A 164 -1.09 -4.81 -9.54
CA LEU A 164 -0.60 -4.19 -8.31
C LEU A 164 -0.59 -5.19 -7.15
N GLN A 165 -1.68 -5.94 -6.95
CA GLN A 165 -1.75 -6.93 -5.87
C GLN A 165 -0.64 -7.98 -6.01
N ALA A 166 -0.51 -8.59 -7.19
CA ALA A 166 0.49 -9.63 -7.44
C ALA A 166 1.91 -9.12 -7.20
N ALA A 167 2.23 -7.92 -7.70
CA ALA A 167 3.54 -7.31 -7.48
C ALA A 167 3.83 -7.02 -6.00
N LEU A 168 2.82 -6.55 -5.24
CA LEU A 168 2.96 -6.34 -3.81
C LEU A 168 3.13 -7.66 -3.05
N ASP A 169 2.42 -8.71 -3.43
CA ASP A 169 2.54 -10.03 -2.80
C ASP A 169 3.98 -10.56 -2.94
N GLU A 170 4.55 -10.52 -4.14
CA GLU A 170 5.94 -10.96 -4.36
C GLU A 170 6.96 -10.15 -3.52
N ILE A 171 6.75 -8.84 -3.34
CA ILE A 171 7.65 -8.01 -2.54
C ILE A 171 7.51 -8.32 -1.05
N PHE A 172 6.28 -8.30 -0.53
CA PHE A 172 6.02 -8.48 0.91
C PHE A 172 6.26 -9.91 1.38
N PHE A 173 6.14 -10.91 0.50
CA PHE A 173 6.46 -12.30 0.80
C PHE A 173 7.81 -12.74 0.23
N SER A 174 8.66 -11.78 -0.15
CA SER A 174 10.07 -12.07 -0.46
C SER A 174 10.79 -12.65 0.77
N PRO A 175 11.87 -13.45 0.61
CA PRO A 175 12.56 -14.09 1.73
C PRO A 175 13.02 -13.14 2.86
N LYS A 176 13.27 -11.86 2.53
CA LYS A 176 13.68 -10.84 3.50
C LYS A 176 12.54 -10.31 4.36
N LEU A 177 11.32 -10.31 3.82
CA LEU A 177 10.15 -9.70 4.46
C LEU A 177 9.12 -10.71 4.94
N GLU A 178 9.11 -11.94 4.42
CA GLU A 178 8.06 -12.92 4.68
C GLU A 178 7.77 -13.10 6.18
N ALA A 179 8.80 -13.29 7.00
CA ALA A 179 8.63 -13.47 8.44
C ALA A 179 8.01 -12.24 9.12
N LEU A 180 8.40 -11.03 8.70
CA LEU A 180 7.87 -9.76 9.22
C LEU A 180 6.44 -9.52 8.74
N THR A 181 6.17 -9.76 7.46
CA THR A 181 4.84 -9.66 6.85
C THR A 181 3.87 -10.60 7.56
N ARG A 182 4.23 -11.87 7.75
CA ARG A 182 3.41 -12.84 8.48
C ARG A 182 3.15 -12.41 9.92
N LYS A 183 4.18 -11.91 10.61
CA LYS A 183 4.07 -11.51 12.01
C LYS A 183 3.24 -10.25 12.25
N TYR A 184 3.31 -9.29 11.33
CA TYR A 184 2.76 -7.94 11.55
C TYR A 184 1.51 -7.64 10.74
N LEU A 185 1.29 -8.33 9.62
CA LEU A 185 0.21 -8.00 8.67
C LEU A 185 -0.78 -9.15 8.44
N VAL A 186 -0.41 -10.38 8.77
CA VAL A 186 -1.25 -11.59 8.62
C VAL A 186 -1.69 -12.07 10.00
N PHE A 187 -2.91 -12.59 10.09
CA PHE A 187 -3.53 -13.12 11.31
C PHE A 187 -3.87 -14.59 11.10
#